data_AF-A0A085NGS6-F1
#
_entry.id   AF-A0A085NGS6-F1
#
_cell.length_a   1.000
_cell.length_b   1.000
_cell.length_c   1.000
_cell.angle_alpha   90.00
_cell.angle_beta   90.00
_cell.angle_gamma   90.00
#
_symmetry.space_group_name_H-M   'P 1'
#
loop_
_entity.id
_entity.type
_entity.pdbx_description
1 polymer ?
#
loop_
_entity_poly.entity_id
_entity_poly.type
_entity_poly.pdbx_seq_one_letter_code
_entity_poly.pdbx_strand_id
1 'polypeptide(L)'
;MLRLVFSQLLLLQAVVAWKGKAPVSESKDIGSLNPAAVCLLQYRAGSCRKLLHRWYYNLTEGECKQFTYSGCDGNGNRFRTQQVCEKVCISPEAQLDDMSSCDQPVDPGPCKASVKRWYYDRQTDECKTFLYGGCNGNSNNFENENECKYTCVKDKEESEPFDACKQPLSIGNCTGKTSRWFFDIANQQCKYFRYSGCGGNANNFMTKRDCEATCLEQLKSFGICGQKPAYGDCGIKIRRWFFNPRSGQCEKFSYSGCGGNSNRFDTKRSCEKRCLWIIACNQKMDPGPCRGLFRKWYFNRDTKKCETFVYGGCQGNMNQFNKESECKRKCIRHDNEDQ
;
A
#
# COMPACT_ATOMS: atom_id res chain seq x y z
N MET A 1 9.94 -52.89 -53.70
CA MET A 1 9.67 -53.24 -52.29
C MET A 1 8.38 -52.53 -51.88
N LEU A 2 7.24 -53.25 -51.86
CA LEU A 2 6.39 -53.57 -50.66
C LEU A 2 5.71 -52.32 -50.05
N ARG A 3 4.39 -52.15 -49.87
CA ARG A 3 3.11 -52.92 -49.97
C ARG A 3 1.97 -51.85 -50.08
N LEU A 4 0.91 -51.97 -50.92
CA LEU A 4 -0.46 -52.52 -50.64
C LEU A 4 -1.08 -52.02 -49.31
N VAL A 5 -2.34 -51.61 -49.09
CA VAL A 5 -3.66 -51.67 -49.76
C VAL A 5 -4.68 -50.90 -48.88
N PHE A 6 -5.76 -50.37 -49.49
CA PHE A 6 -7.12 -50.02 -49.01
C PHE A 6 -7.49 -50.08 -47.49
N SER A 7 -8.32 -49.12 -47.03
CA SER A 7 -9.77 -49.34 -46.74
C SER A 7 -10.39 -48.24 -45.85
N GLN A 8 -11.63 -47.87 -46.18
CA GLN A 8 -12.50 -46.87 -45.52
C GLN A 8 -13.16 -47.40 -44.23
N LEU A 9 -13.55 -46.50 -43.32
CA LEU A 9 -14.74 -46.58 -42.42
C LEU A 9 -14.97 -45.15 -41.82
N LEU A 10 -15.98 -44.35 -42.22
CA LEU A 10 -17.39 -44.28 -41.72
C LEU A 10 -17.45 -44.13 -40.18
N LEU A 11 -18.09 -43.16 -39.49
CA LEU A 11 -19.24 -42.25 -39.63
C LEU A 11 -19.04 -41.08 -38.61
N LEU A 12 -19.55 -39.86 -38.74
CA LEU A 12 -20.96 -39.45 -38.54
C LEU A 12 -21.20 -38.02 -39.08
N GLN A 13 -22.25 -37.89 -39.91
CA GLN A 13 -23.28 -36.82 -40.01
C GLN A 13 -22.81 -35.34 -40.14
N ALA A 14 -22.91 -34.60 -41.26
CA ALA A 14 -24.01 -34.37 -42.23
C ALA A 14 -25.20 -33.62 -41.56
N VAL A 15 -25.83 -32.51 -42.02
CA VAL A 15 -25.91 -31.71 -43.27
C VAL A 15 -26.65 -30.36 -42.97
N VAL A 16 -26.64 -29.41 -43.93
CA VAL A 16 -27.63 -28.34 -44.28
C VAL A 16 -27.64 -27.07 -43.39
N ALA A 17 -27.15 -25.89 -43.80
CA ALA A 17 -27.54 -24.93 -44.86
C ALA A 17 -28.87 -24.16 -44.66
N TRP A 18 -28.83 -22.86 -44.31
CA TRP A 18 -29.71 -21.83 -44.90
C TRP A 18 -29.38 -20.37 -44.53
N LYS A 19 -29.26 -19.55 -45.59
CA LYS A 19 -29.70 -18.15 -45.82
C LYS A 19 -29.90 -17.16 -44.65
N GLY A 20 -29.11 -16.08 -44.71
CA GLY A 20 -29.58 -14.67 -44.65
C GLY A 20 -29.76 -14.00 -43.28
N LYS A 21 -29.03 -12.90 -43.03
CA LYS A 21 -29.45 -11.75 -42.20
C LYS A 21 -28.50 -10.55 -42.33
N ALA A 22 -29.07 -9.44 -42.82
CA ALA A 22 -29.12 -8.08 -42.27
C ALA A 22 -27.86 -7.41 -41.61
N PRO A 23 -27.74 -6.08 -41.67
CA PRO A 23 -26.51 -5.34 -41.41
C PRO A 23 -26.13 -5.39 -39.93
N VAL A 24 -24.82 -5.45 -39.66
CA VAL A 24 -24.27 -5.47 -38.30
C VAL A 24 -24.64 -4.17 -37.61
N SER A 25 -25.63 -4.28 -36.72
CA SER A 25 -26.05 -3.30 -35.74
C SER A 25 -24.91 -2.96 -34.79
N GLU A 26 -24.85 -1.69 -34.41
CA GLU A 26 -24.07 -1.13 -33.30
C GLU A 26 -23.84 -2.13 -32.16
N SER A 27 -22.57 -2.48 -31.95
CA SER A 27 -22.15 -3.29 -30.82
C SER A 27 -22.31 -2.48 -29.53
N LYS A 28 -23.39 -2.79 -28.81
CA LYS A 28 -23.46 -2.79 -27.35
C LYS A 28 -22.15 -3.35 -26.78
N ASP A 29 -21.33 -2.49 -26.20
CA ASP A 29 -20.34 -2.84 -25.16
C ASP A 29 -19.78 -1.55 -24.51
N ILE A 30 -20.69 -0.71 -24.02
CA ILE A 30 -20.39 0.36 -23.05
C ILE A 30 -21.46 0.27 -21.97
N GLY A 31 -21.39 -0.76 -21.14
CA GLY A 31 -22.36 -1.02 -20.09
C GLY A 31 -21.80 -1.72 -18.85
N SER A 32 -20.47 -1.88 -18.72
CA SER A 32 -19.87 -2.61 -17.60
C SER A 32 -18.50 -2.07 -17.17
N LEU A 33 -18.29 -0.76 -17.27
CA LEU A 33 -17.13 -0.11 -16.65
C LEU A 33 -17.64 0.96 -15.70
N ASN A 34 -17.22 0.85 -14.43
CA ASN A 34 -17.44 1.88 -13.42
C ASN A 34 -16.95 3.23 -14.01
N PRO A 35 -17.78 4.29 -14.02
CA PRO A 35 -17.40 5.62 -14.49
C PRO A 35 -16.06 6.10 -13.89
N ALA A 36 -15.80 5.80 -12.61
CA ALA A 36 -14.56 6.17 -11.92
C ALA A 36 -13.32 5.47 -12.51
N ALA A 37 -13.44 4.20 -12.93
CA ALA A 37 -12.32 3.44 -13.49
C ALA A 37 -11.85 3.98 -14.85
N VAL A 38 -12.78 4.55 -15.64
CA VAL A 38 -12.45 5.17 -16.93
C VAL A 38 -11.60 6.43 -16.73
N CYS A 39 -11.87 7.21 -15.68
CA CYS A 39 -11.16 8.45 -15.38
C CYS A 39 -9.72 8.21 -14.88
N LEU A 40 -9.38 7.01 -14.42
CA LEU A 40 -8.03 6.64 -13.98
C LEU A 40 -7.07 6.27 -15.13
N LEU A 41 -7.60 6.04 -16.34
CA LEU A 41 -6.78 5.64 -17.49
C LEU A 41 -6.01 6.84 -18.07
N GLN A 42 -4.75 6.67 -18.44
CA GLN A 42 -4.06 7.68 -19.26
C GLN A 42 -4.72 7.80 -20.65
N TYR A 43 -4.75 8.98 -21.24
CA TYR A 43 -5.29 9.14 -22.59
C TYR A 43 -4.47 8.35 -23.62
N ARG A 44 -5.13 7.85 -24.67
CA ARG A 44 -4.48 7.19 -25.81
C ARG A 44 -4.90 7.85 -27.11
N ALA A 45 -3.94 8.50 -27.78
CA ALA A 45 -4.14 9.12 -29.09
C ALA A 45 -4.45 8.09 -30.18
N GLY A 46 -3.87 6.89 -30.09
CA GLY A 46 -4.00 5.84 -31.09
C GLY A 46 -3.06 6.01 -32.28
N SER A 47 -3.15 5.10 -33.23
CA SER A 47 -2.18 4.97 -34.34
C SER A 47 -2.75 5.28 -35.72
N CYS A 48 -4.00 5.72 -35.83
CA CYS A 48 -4.63 6.10 -37.10
C CYS A 48 -4.25 7.53 -37.54
N ARG A 49 -4.89 8.04 -38.60
CA ARG A 49 -4.55 9.34 -39.22
C ARG A 49 -5.69 10.36 -39.25
N LYS A 50 -6.78 10.14 -38.49
CA LYS A 50 -7.83 11.15 -38.33
C LYS A 50 -7.43 12.16 -37.25
N LEU A 51 -7.81 13.41 -37.42
CA LEU A 51 -7.57 14.46 -36.43
C LEU A 51 -8.88 14.77 -35.72
N LEU A 52 -9.22 13.98 -34.71
CA LEU A 52 -10.45 14.15 -33.94
C LEU A 52 -10.15 14.77 -32.58
N HIS A 53 -10.60 16.00 -32.36
CA HIS A 53 -10.52 16.61 -31.04
C HIS A 53 -11.43 15.90 -30.05
N ARG A 54 -10.87 15.49 -28.91
CA ARG A 54 -11.54 14.78 -27.83
C ARG A 54 -11.06 15.31 -26.48
N TRP A 55 -11.82 15.00 -25.44
CA TRP A 55 -11.51 15.36 -24.07
C TRP A 55 -11.10 14.12 -23.29
N TYR A 56 -10.18 14.25 -22.35
CA TYR A 56 -9.80 13.21 -21.40
C TYR A 56 -9.66 13.82 -20.01
N TYR A 57 -9.90 13.05 -18.97
CA TYR A 57 -9.66 13.48 -17.61
C TYR A 57 -8.19 13.29 -17.26
N ASN A 58 -7.51 14.37 -16.87
CA ASN A 58 -6.14 14.33 -16.43
C ASN A 58 -6.10 14.19 -14.91
N LEU A 59 -5.79 12.98 -14.43
CA LEU A 59 -5.73 12.69 -12.99
C LEU A 59 -4.65 13.50 -12.24
N THR A 60 -3.54 13.85 -12.92
CA THR A 60 -2.45 14.62 -12.32
C THR A 60 -2.87 16.05 -12.02
N GLU A 61 -3.71 16.61 -12.88
CA GLU A 61 -4.13 18.01 -12.81
C GLU A 61 -5.57 18.18 -12.28
N GLY A 62 -6.33 17.09 -12.17
CA GLY A 62 -7.70 17.09 -11.68
C GLY A 62 -8.69 17.76 -12.62
N GLU A 63 -8.38 17.86 -13.92
CA GLU A 63 -9.20 18.58 -14.89
C GLU A 63 -9.35 17.83 -16.22
N CYS A 64 -10.43 18.13 -16.94
CA CYS A 64 -10.65 17.63 -18.28
C CYS A 64 -9.85 18.44 -19.30
N LYS A 65 -8.99 17.78 -20.06
CA LYS A 65 -8.13 18.40 -21.09
C LYS A 65 -8.45 17.88 -22.48
N GLN A 66 -8.18 18.69 -23.48
CA GLN A 66 -8.33 18.32 -24.89
C GLN A 66 -7.09 17.58 -25.41
N PHE A 67 -7.30 16.55 -26.23
CA PHE A 67 -6.25 15.85 -26.98
C PHE A 67 -6.73 15.49 -28.39
N THR A 68 -5.78 15.15 -29.26
CA THR A 68 -6.06 14.71 -30.62
C THR A 68 -6.12 13.19 -30.67
N TYR A 69 -7.31 12.67 -30.95
CA TYR A 69 -7.54 11.24 -31.19
C TYR A 69 -7.41 10.91 -32.67
N SER A 70 -6.60 9.90 -32.94
CA SER A 70 -6.22 9.43 -34.27
C SER A 70 -7.34 8.74 -35.06
N GLY A 71 -8.47 8.41 -34.41
CA GLY A 71 -9.64 7.79 -35.03
C GLY A 71 -9.73 6.27 -34.95
N CYS A 72 -8.69 5.60 -34.44
CA CYS A 72 -8.71 4.21 -33.99
C CYS A 72 -7.77 4.07 -32.78
N ASP A 73 -7.73 2.90 -32.15
CA ASP A 73 -6.85 2.56 -31.02
C ASP A 73 -6.88 3.57 -29.88
N GLY A 74 -7.54 3.22 -28.79
CA GLY A 74 -7.61 4.12 -27.64
C GLY A 74 -8.18 3.40 -26.45
N ASN A 75 -8.69 4.17 -25.50
CA ASN A 75 -9.37 3.62 -24.33
C ASN A 75 -10.59 4.48 -23.97
N GLY A 76 -11.20 4.16 -22.83
CA GLY A 76 -12.42 4.80 -22.35
C GLY A 76 -12.23 6.26 -21.93
N ASN A 77 -11.02 6.72 -21.58
CA ASN A 77 -10.76 8.11 -21.17
C ASN A 77 -10.70 9.02 -22.41
N ARG A 78 -11.82 9.08 -23.13
CA ARG A 78 -11.99 9.78 -24.40
C ARG A 78 -13.45 10.21 -24.56
N PHE A 79 -13.73 11.44 -24.20
CA PHE A 79 -15.04 12.07 -24.24
C PHE A 79 -15.17 12.99 -25.46
N ARG A 80 -16.41 13.17 -25.93
CA ARG A 80 -16.69 14.02 -27.10
C ARG A 80 -16.64 15.51 -26.77
N THR A 81 -17.03 15.89 -25.56
CA THR A 81 -17.09 17.28 -25.11
C THR A 81 -16.53 17.40 -23.69
N GLN A 82 -16.08 18.59 -23.33
CA GLN A 82 -15.60 18.93 -21.98
C GLN A 82 -16.67 18.61 -20.93
N GLN A 83 -17.89 19.07 -21.15
CA GLN A 83 -19.03 18.86 -20.24
C GLN A 83 -19.30 17.38 -19.96
N VAL A 84 -19.15 16.51 -20.96
CA VAL A 84 -19.33 15.06 -20.77
C VAL A 84 -18.17 14.48 -19.97
N CYS A 85 -16.93 14.93 -20.20
CA CYS A 85 -15.79 14.55 -19.38
C CYS A 85 -15.97 14.99 -17.92
N GLU A 86 -16.35 16.24 -17.70
CA GLU A 86 -16.58 16.82 -16.37
C GLU A 86 -17.73 16.13 -15.65
N LYS A 87 -18.85 15.88 -16.33
CA LYS A 87 -19.97 15.15 -15.74
C LYS A 87 -19.58 13.73 -15.32
N VAL A 88 -18.71 13.06 -16.07
CA VAL A 88 -18.30 11.68 -15.80
C VAL A 88 -17.19 11.61 -14.74
N CYS A 89 -16.25 12.55 -14.72
CA CYS A 89 -15.03 12.48 -13.92
C CYS A 89 -14.90 13.54 -12.82
N ILE A 90 -15.73 14.59 -12.82
CA ILE A 90 -15.63 15.76 -11.93
C ILE A 90 -16.95 16.01 -11.16
N SER A 91 -18.10 15.45 -11.55
CA SER A 91 -19.37 15.78 -10.88
C SER A 91 -19.40 15.32 -9.41
N PRO A 92 -20.03 16.11 -8.51
CA PRO A 92 -20.17 15.76 -7.09
C PRO A 92 -20.96 14.48 -6.85
N GLU A 93 -21.87 14.10 -7.75
CA GLU A 93 -22.63 12.84 -7.64
C GLU A 93 -21.76 11.61 -7.89
N ALA A 94 -20.65 11.73 -8.64
CA ALA A 94 -19.70 10.63 -8.85
C ALA A 94 -18.73 10.45 -7.66
N GLN A 95 -18.72 11.36 -6.68
CA GLN A 95 -17.86 11.30 -5.49
C GLN A 95 -18.59 10.87 -4.21
N LEU A 96 -19.92 10.67 -4.26
CA LEU A 96 -20.68 10.19 -3.10
C LEU A 96 -20.63 8.66 -2.94
N ASP A 97 -20.38 7.92 -4.02
CA ASP A 97 -20.24 6.45 -4.00
C ASP A 97 -18.79 5.96 -3.73
N ASP A 98 -17.81 6.87 -3.66
CA ASP A 98 -16.39 6.54 -3.42
C ASP A 98 -15.85 7.10 -2.09
N MET A 99 -16.70 7.79 -1.33
CA MET A 99 -16.42 8.04 0.09
C MET A 99 -16.54 6.70 0.81
N SER A 100 -15.44 6.25 1.44
CA SER A 100 -15.44 5.08 2.34
C SER A 100 -16.68 5.12 3.23
N SER A 101 -17.30 3.96 3.50
CA SER A 101 -18.45 3.84 4.42
C SER A 101 -18.25 4.60 5.73
N CYS A 102 -17.00 4.75 6.16
CA CYS A 102 -16.60 5.40 7.41
C CYS A 102 -16.48 6.93 7.31
N ASP A 103 -16.57 7.47 6.10
CA ASP A 103 -16.36 8.89 5.82
C ASP A 103 -17.66 9.59 5.47
N GLN A 104 -18.69 8.80 5.17
CA GLN A 104 -20.02 9.28 4.84
C GLN A 104 -20.74 9.81 6.11
N PRO A 105 -21.61 10.82 5.98
CA PRO A 105 -22.40 11.33 7.11
C PRO A 105 -23.45 10.32 7.57
N VAL A 106 -24.08 10.53 8.72
CA VAL A 106 -25.30 9.77 9.08
C VAL A 106 -26.43 10.12 8.11
N ASP A 107 -27.10 9.09 7.57
CA ASP A 107 -28.26 9.26 6.70
C ASP A 107 -29.42 8.34 7.14
N PRO A 108 -30.43 8.89 7.84
CA PRO A 108 -31.64 8.16 8.20
C PRO A 108 -32.46 7.68 7.00
N GLY A 109 -32.29 8.28 5.82
CA GLY A 109 -33.15 8.05 4.67
C GLY A 109 -34.57 8.62 4.84
N PRO A 110 -35.42 8.54 3.80
CA PRO A 110 -36.73 9.18 3.76
C PRO A 110 -37.87 8.35 4.37
N CYS A 111 -37.63 7.07 4.67
CA CYS A 111 -38.63 6.21 5.28
C CYS A 111 -38.79 6.50 6.79
N LYS A 112 -39.91 6.08 7.38
CA LYS A 112 -40.31 6.44 8.76
C LYS A 112 -40.24 5.29 9.77
N ALA A 113 -39.51 4.21 9.45
CA ALA A 113 -39.21 3.19 10.44
C ALA A 113 -38.20 3.72 11.48
N SER A 114 -38.16 3.12 12.66
CA SER A 114 -37.22 3.49 13.72
C SER A 114 -36.29 2.31 14.01
N VAL A 115 -35.38 2.01 13.08
CA VAL A 115 -34.45 0.89 13.20
C VAL A 115 -33.15 1.39 13.82
N LYS A 116 -32.78 0.89 15.00
CA LYS A 116 -31.50 1.21 15.63
C LYS A 116 -30.36 0.61 14.79
N ARG A 117 -29.45 1.47 14.33
CA ARG A 117 -28.25 1.10 13.54
C ARG A 117 -27.02 1.76 14.11
N TRP A 118 -25.85 1.32 13.67
CA TRP A 118 -24.55 1.87 14.06
C TRP A 118 -23.95 2.67 12.90
N TYR A 119 -23.22 3.72 13.23
CA TYR A 119 -22.44 4.51 12.28
C TYR A 119 -21.11 4.89 12.94
N TYR A 120 -20.10 5.11 12.14
CA TYR A 120 -18.80 5.59 12.60
C TYR A 120 -18.77 7.12 12.59
N ASP A 121 -18.51 7.71 13.76
CA ASP A 121 -18.32 9.14 13.94
C ASP A 121 -16.82 9.46 13.89
N ARG A 122 -16.38 10.01 12.76
CA ARG A 122 -14.99 10.41 12.53
C ARG A 122 -14.51 11.52 13.47
N GLN A 123 -15.40 12.37 14.00
CA GLN A 123 -14.99 13.46 14.89
C GLN A 123 -14.54 12.93 16.25
N THR A 124 -15.17 11.86 16.71
CA THR A 124 -14.83 11.22 17.99
C THR A 124 -14.07 9.92 17.83
N ASP A 125 -13.90 9.42 16.61
CA ASP A 125 -13.29 8.12 16.29
C ASP A 125 -14.03 6.94 16.98
N GLU A 126 -15.37 7.01 17.01
CA GLU A 126 -16.20 6.04 17.74
C GLU A 126 -17.37 5.54 16.89
N CYS A 127 -17.71 4.26 17.03
CA CYS A 127 -18.96 3.72 16.53
C CYS A 127 -20.11 4.10 17.48
N LYS A 128 -21.08 4.86 16.97
CA LYS A 128 -22.26 5.34 17.70
C LYS A 128 -23.52 4.83 17.04
N THR A 129 -24.65 4.96 17.73
CA THR A 129 -25.95 4.52 17.20
C THR A 129 -26.77 5.67 16.64
N PHE A 130 -27.54 5.40 15.60
CA PHE A 130 -28.55 6.32 15.05
C PHE A 130 -29.86 5.58 14.71
N LEU A 131 -30.92 6.33 14.43
CA LEU A 131 -32.20 5.78 13.99
C LEU A 131 -32.29 5.84 12.46
N TYR A 132 -32.31 4.67 11.84
CA TYR A 132 -32.47 4.50 10.41
C TYR A 132 -33.95 4.33 10.03
N GLY A 133 -34.36 5.12 9.04
CA GLY A 133 -35.71 5.20 8.50
C GLY A 133 -36.21 3.93 7.80
N GLY A 134 -35.32 2.98 7.51
CA GLY A 134 -35.66 1.67 6.93
C GLY A 134 -35.60 1.60 5.40
N CYS A 135 -35.25 2.69 4.71
CA CYS A 135 -34.94 2.67 3.28
C CYS A 135 -33.97 3.78 2.88
N ASN A 136 -33.30 3.61 1.73
CA ASN A 136 -32.21 4.47 1.26
C ASN A 136 -31.12 4.64 2.33
N GLY A 137 -30.57 5.82 2.54
CA GLY A 137 -29.42 6.00 3.40
C GLY A 137 -28.11 5.82 2.63
N ASN A 138 -27.02 5.74 3.37
CA ASN A 138 -25.69 5.50 2.82
C ASN A 138 -25.00 4.33 3.55
N SER A 139 -23.74 4.08 3.22
CA SER A 139 -22.95 2.95 3.71
C SER A 139 -22.41 3.14 5.13
N ASN A 140 -22.49 4.33 5.74
CA ASN A 140 -22.21 4.52 7.17
C ASN A 140 -23.38 4.05 8.05
N ASN A 141 -23.80 2.80 7.84
CA ASN A 141 -25.00 2.22 8.41
C ASN A 141 -24.82 0.72 8.63
N PHE A 142 -24.38 0.35 9.82
CA PHE A 142 -24.04 -1.00 10.24
C PHE A 142 -25.12 -1.58 11.15
N GLU A 143 -25.28 -2.89 11.13
CA GLU A 143 -26.30 -3.58 11.93
C GLU A 143 -25.91 -3.59 13.42
N ASN A 144 -24.62 -3.73 13.71
CA ASN A 144 -24.10 -3.84 15.07
C ASN A 144 -22.76 -3.09 15.25
N GLU A 145 -22.38 -2.88 16.52
CA GLU A 145 -21.17 -2.16 16.90
C GLU A 145 -19.90 -2.81 16.35
N ASN A 146 -19.85 -4.13 16.37
CA ASN A 146 -18.66 -4.88 15.93
C ASN A 146 -18.45 -4.76 14.43
N GLU A 147 -19.51 -4.80 13.63
CA GLU A 147 -19.44 -4.58 12.18
C GLU A 147 -18.94 -3.16 11.86
N CYS A 148 -19.47 -2.16 12.57
CA CYS A 148 -18.99 -0.78 12.46
C CYS A 148 -17.51 -0.67 12.83
N LYS A 149 -17.11 -1.24 13.98
CA LYS A 149 -15.72 -1.20 14.45
C LYS A 149 -14.80 -1.92 13.46
N TYR A 150 -15.12 -3.15 13.08
CA TYR A 150 -14.35 -3.92 12.12
C TYR A 150 -14.16 -3.19 10.78
N THR A 151 -15.21 -2.50 10.31
CA THR A 151 -15.17 -1.78 9.03
C THR A 151 -14.42 -0.45 9.12
N CYS A 152 -14.57 0.28 10.23
CA CYS A 152 -14.18 1.69 10.32
C CYS A 152 -13.16 2.04 11.38
N VAL A 153 -13.15 1.30 12.49
CA VAL A 153 -12.12 1.39 13.50
C VAL A 153 -11.00 0.46 13.06
N LYS A 154 -9.94 1.02 12.46
CA LYS A 154 -8.71 0.25 12.23
C LYS A 154 -8.14 -0.12 13.59
N ASP A 155 -8.48 -1.30 14.09
CA ASP A 155 -7.84 -1.86 15.27
C ASP A 155 -6.34 -1.89 15.01
N LYS A 156 -5.61 -1.06 15.75
CA LYS A 156 -4.14 -1.15 15.90
C LYS A 156 -3.78 -2.37 16.73
N GLU A 157 -4.29 -3.54 16.36
CA GLU A 157 -3.96 -4.84 16.95
C GLU A 157 -3.68 -5.94 15.90
N GLU A 158 -3.38 -5.57 14.65
CA GLU A 158 -2.43 -6.39 13.90
C GLU A 158 -1.03 -5.91 14.25
N SER A 159 -0.32 -6.70 15.08
CA SER A 159 1.10 -6.54 15.29
C SER A 159 1.76 -6.31 13.94
N GLU A 160 2.34 -5.13 13.76
CA GLU A 160 3.12 -4.79 12.58
C GLU A 160 4.01 -6.01 12.22
N PRO A 161 4.11 -6.44 10.94
CA PRO A 161 4.89 -7.62 10.55
C PRO A 161 6.32 -7.61 11.12
N PHE A 162 6.86 -6.43 11.41
CA PHE A 162 8.15 -6.21 12.04
C PHE A 162 8.23 -6.59 13.53
N ASP A 163 7.12 -6.58 14.26
CA ASP A 163 7.09 -6.94 15.68
C ASP A 163 7.19 -8.45 15.90
N ALA A 164 6.59 -9.25 15.01
CA ALA A 164 6.79 -10.70 14.97
C ALA A 164 8.28 -11.04 14.89
N CYS A 165 9.03 -10.37 14.01
CA CYS A 165 10.46 -10.61 13.82
C CYS A 165 11.35 -10.21 15.01
N LYS A 166 10.85 -9.43 15.98
CA LYS A 166 11.60 -9.08 17.21
C LYS A 166 11.33 -10.03 18.37
N GLN A 167 10.24 -10.78 18.30
CA GLN A 167 9.85 -11.69 19.37
C GLN A 167 10.88 -12.84 19.49
N PRO A 168 11.13 -13.35 20.69
CA PRO A 168 12.09 -14.43 20.90
C PRO A 168 11.63 -15.74 20.25
N LEU A 169 12.54 -16.70 20.09
CA LEU A 169 12.16 -18.08 19.75
C LEU A 169 11.18 -18.60 20.81
N SER A 170 10.01 -19.08 20.38
CA SER A 170 9.03 -19.70 21.28
C SER A 170 8.63 -21.08 20.78
N ILE A 171 9.11 -22.11 21.50
CA ILE A 171 8.80 -23.52 21.21
C ILE A 171 7.32 -23.82 21.44
N GLY A 172 6.66 -23.11 22.37
CA GLY A 172 5.31 -23.43 22.84
C GLY A 172 5.32 -24.47 23.96
N ASN A 173 4.13 -24.85 24.44
CA ASN A 173 3.93 -25.70 25.62
C ASN A 173 3.22 -27.04 25.33
N CYS A 174 3.05 -27.39 24.06
CA CYS A 174 2.53 -28.69 23.64
C CYS A 174 3.64 -29.75 23.47
N THR A 175 3.31 -30.94 22.95
CA THR A 175 4.27 -32.06 22.76
C THR A 175 4.62 -32.35 21.30
N GLY A 176 4.02 -31.63 20.36
CA GLY A 176 4.31 -31.75 18.92
C GLY A 176 5.77 -31.38 18.59
N LYS A 177 6.22 -31.74 17.39
CA LYS A 177 7.58 -31.44 16.91
C LYS A 177 7.56 -31.01 15.45
N THR A 178 6.68 -30.06 15.13
CA THR A 178 6.52 -29.56 13.77
C THR A 178 7.68 -28.65 13.41
N SER A 179 8.29 -28.87 12.24
CA SER A 179 9.36 -28.01 11.75
C SER A 179 8.80 -26.65 11.33
N ARG A 180 9.33 -25.59 11.92
CA ARG A 180 8.97 -24.19 11.66
C ARG A 180 10.24 -23.35 11.53
N TRP A 181 10.09 -22.10 11.10
CA TRP A 181 11.17 -21.13 10.98
C TRP A 181 10.90 -19.96 11.91
N PHE A 182 11.95 -19.43 12.53
CA PHE A 182 11.89 -18.18 13.28
C PHE A 182 13.02 -17.28 12.81
N PHE A 183 12.82 -15.98 12.91
CA PHE A 183 13.82 -14.98 12.62
C PHE A 183 14.70 -14.77 13.85
N ASP A 184 15.96 -15.21 13.77
CA ASP A 184 16.98 -14.87 14.72
C ASP A 184 17.49 -13.45 14.42
N ILE A 185 16.99 -12.48 15.16
CA ILE A 185 17.36 -11.08 15.01
C ILE A 185 18.84 -10.80 15.29
N ALA A 186 19.49 -11.55 16.20
CA ALA A 186 20.91 -11.36 16.49
C ALA A 186 21.77 -11.77 15.29
N ASN A 187 21.34 -12.82 14.60
CA ASN A 187 22.01 -13.30 13.39
C ASN A 187 21.40 -12.80 12.09
N GLN A 188 20.32 -12.01 12.14
CA GLN A 188 19.53 -11.58 10.98
C GLN A 188 19.28 -12.74 10.00
N GLN A 189 18.88 -13.88 10.53
CA GLN A 189 18.74 -15.11 9.76
C GLN A 189 17.49 -15.85 10.17
N CYS A 190 16.76 -16.35 9.19
CA CYS A 190 15.72 -17.33 9.44
C CYS A 190 16.36 -18.66 9.76
N LYS A 191 16.11 -19.17 10.96
CA LYS A 191 16.60 -20.46 11.46
C LYS A 191 15.40 -21.38 11.69
N TYR A 192 15.59 -22.68 11.45
CA TYR A 192 14.53 -23.65 11.74
C TYR A 192 14.50 -23.98 13.23
N PHE A 193 13.32 -24.31 13.75
CA PHE A 193 13.12 -24.84 15.10
C PHE A 193 11.99 -25.87 15.12
N ARG A 194 11.89 -26.63 16.21
CA ARG A 194 10.80 -27.58 16.44
C ARG A 194 9.73 -26.91 17.29
N TYR A 195 8.63 -26.54 16.66
CA TYR A 195 7.48 -25.96 17.34
C TYR A 195 6.59 -27.05 17.92
N SER A 196 6.11 -26.82 19.14
CA SER A 196 5.34 -27.77 19.93
C SER A 196 3.92 -28.00 19.43
N GLY A 197 3.42 -27.13 18.55
CA GLY A 197 2.08 -27.23 17.96
C GLY A 197 1.00 -26.36 18.62
N CYS A 198 1.28 -25.71 19.74
CA CYS A 198 0.39 -24.73 20.38
C CYS A 198 1.17 -23.71 21.22
N GLY A 199 0.50 -22.62 21.61
CA GLY A 199 1.15 -21.49 22.25
C GLY A 199 2.11 -20.80 21.27
N GLY A 200 3.28 -20.35 21.75
CA GLY A 200 4.26 -19.72 20.89
C GLY A 200 4.06 -18.21 20.79
N ASN A 201 4.63 -17.62 19.74
CA ASN A 201 4.45 -16.21 19.38
C ASN A 201 4.49 -16.06 17.85
N ALA A 202 4.39 -14.83 17.35
CA ALA A 202 4.30 -14.54 15.92
C ALA A 202 5.62 -14.77 15.15
N ASN A 203 6.75 -14.96 15.84
CA ASN A 203 8.03 -15.34 15.22
C ASN A 203 8.07 -16.84 14.84
N ASN A 204 7.08 -17.29 14.08
CA ASN A 204 6.85 -18.71 13.79
C ASN A 204 6.25 -18.87 12.38
N PHE A 205 7.12 -19.14 11.42
CA PHE A 205 6.81 -19.22 10.00
C PHE A 205 6.83 -20.65 9.50
N MET A 206 5.96 -20.96 8.55
CA MET A 206 5.88 -22.30 7.97
C MET A 206 7.10 -22.62 7.10
N THR A 207 7.54 -21.65 6.29
CA THR A 207 8.68 -21.83 5.39
C THR A 207 9.77 -20.80 5.64
N LYS A 208 11.00 -21.16 5.22
CA LYS A 208 12.14 -20.23 5.21
C LYS A 208 11.80 -18.98 4.39
N ARG A 209 11.18 -19.16 3.22
CA ARG A 209 10.80 -18.06 2.32
C ARG A 209 9.86 -17.09 3.01
N ASP A 210 8.84 -17.58 3.73
CA ASP A 210 7.88 -16.70 4.41
C ASP A 210 8.55 -15.92 5.54
N CYS A 211 9.44 -16.57 6.30
CA CYS A 211 10.26 -15.90 7.30
C CYS A 211 11.16 -14.82 6.67
N GLU A 212 11.82 -15.13 5.55
CA GLU A 212 12.72 -14.19 4.87
C GLU A 212 11.96 -13.04 4.21
N ALA A 213 10.85 -13.31 3.53
CA ALA A 213 9.99 -12.28 2.96
C ALA A 213 9.40 -11.38 4.06
N THR A 214 9.01 -11.93 5.20
CA THR A 214 8.45 -11.12 6.29
C THR A 214 9.54 -10.30 6.99
N CYS A 215 10.65 -10.93 7.36
CA CYS A 215 11.64 -10.34 8.26
C CYS A 215 12.88 -9.77 7.57
N LEU A 216 13.26 -10.28 6.40
CA LEU A 216 14.40 -9.75 5.64
C LEU A 216 13.97 -8.72 4.59
N GLU A 217 12.75 -8.74 4.08
CA GLU A 217 12.32 -7.78 3.05
C GLU A 217 12.20 -6.36 3.61
N GLN A 218 11.73 -6.22 4.85
CA GLN A 218 11.79 -4.94 5.55
C GLN A 218 13.24 -4.51 5.86
N LEU A 219 14.15 -5.44 6.16
CA LEU A 219 15.60 -5.16 6.33
C LEU A 219 16.31 -4.77 5.03
N LYS A 220 15.92 -5.36 3.88
CA LYS A 220 16.35 -4.94 2.53
C LYS A 220 15.91 -3.51 2.23
N SER A 221 14.75 -3.11 2.74
CA SER A 221 14.28 -1.73 2.61
C SER A 221 15.19 -0.69 3.28
N PHE A 222 16.04 -1.09 4.24
CA PHE A 222 17.03 -0.21 4.87
C PHE A 222 18.34 -0.06 4.07
N GLY A 223 18.52 -0.81 2.97
CA GLY A 223 19.70 -0.73 2.10
C GLY A 223 21.01 -0.85 2.89
N ILE A 224 21.92 0.12 2.69
CA ILE A 224 23.18 0.25 3.44
C ILE A 224 22.96 0.14 4.97
N CYS A 225 21.88 0.70 5.49
CA CYS A 225 21.61 0.79 6.92
C CYS A 225 21.06 -0.52 7.51
N GLY A 226 20.61 -1.46 6.68
CA GLY A 226 20.17 -2.79 7.16
C GLY A 226 21.33 -3.76 7.40
N GLN A 227 22.52 -3.47 6.86
CA GLN A 227 23.65 -4.41 6.89
C GLN A 227 24.28 -4.49 8.28
N LYS A 228 24.74 -5.67 8.71
CA LYS A 228 25.53 -5.81 9.95
C LYS A 228 26.86 -5.05 9.90
N PRO A 229 27.45 -4.67 11.04
CA PRO A 229 28.80 -4.13 11.04
C PRO A 229 29.77 -5.21 10.53
N ALA A 230 30.50 -4.89 9.45
CA ALA A 230 31.49 -5.80 8.91
C ALA A 230 32.89 -5.39 9.33
N TYR A 231 33.44 -6.14 10.29
CA TYR A 231 34.73 -5.87 10.91
C TYR A 231 35.89 -5.96 9.92
N GLY A 232 35.83 -6.86 8.92
CA GLY A 232 36.93 -7.10 7.97
C GLY A 232 38.11 -7.84 8.63
N ASP A 233 39.20 -8.03 7.88
CA ASP A 233 40.28 -8.96 8.28
C ASP A 233 41.73 -8.43 8.20
N CYS A 234 41.94 -7.10 8.09
CA CYS A 234 43.29 -6.51 7.98
C CYS A 234 43.97 -6.15 9.31
N GLY A 235 43.43 -6.58 10.46
CA GLY A 235 44.09 -6.47 11.76
C GLY A 235 44.22 -5.07 12.40
N ILE A 236 43.88 -3.97 11.70
CA ILE A 236 43.99 -2.59 12.22
C ILE A 236 42.69 -2.19 12.92
N LYS A 237 42.70 -1.69 14.16
CA LYS A 237 41.46 -1.28 14.84
C LYS A 237 41.07 0.18 14.56
N ILE A 238 40.35 0.42 13.46
CA ILE A 238 39.82 1.75 13.09
C ILE A 238 38.42 1.93 13.67
N ARG A 239 38.21 2.95 14.51
CA ARG A 239 36.87 3.29 15.01
C ARG A 239 36.00 3.87 13.91
N ARG A 240 34.86 3.24 13.65
CA ARG A 240 33.85 3.67 12.67
C ARG A 240 32.46 3.60 13.28
N TRP A 241 31.49 4.20 12.61
CA TRP A 241 30.08 4.17 12.99
C TRP A 241 29.32 3.25 12.03
N PHE A 242 28.35 2.50 12.55
CA PHE A 242 27.37 1.76 11.75
C PHE A 242 25.98 2.04 12.32
N PHE A 243 24.97 1.95 11.48
CA PHE A 243 23.59 2.02 11.94
C PHE A 243 23.15 0.65 12.42
N ASN A 244 22.72 0.58 13.68
CA ASN A 244 22.18 -0.63 14.26
C ASN A 244 20.65 -0.59 14.15
N PRO A 245 20.02 -1.37 13.25
CA PRO A 245 18.57 -1.37 13.10
C PRO A 245 17.85 -1.94 14.34
N ARG A 246 18.54 -2.64 15.24
CA ARG A 246 17.96 -3.16 16.49
C ARG A 246 17.77 -2.06 17.53
N SER A 247 18.76 -1.20 17.74
CA SER A 247 18.65 -0.05 18.65
C SER A 247 18.04 1.18 17.97
N GLY A 248 18.03 1.19 16.64
CA GLY A 248 17.67 2.35 15.84
C GLY A 248 18.69 3.49 15.95
N GLN A 249 19.92 3.20 16.37
CA GLN A 249 20.96 4.19 16.63
C GLN A 249 22.21 3.94 15.80
N CYS A 250 22.98 5.01 15.58
CA CYS A 250 24.33 4.91 15.06
C CYS A 250 25.29 4.58 16.21
N GLU A 251 25.93 3.42 16.13
CA GLU A 251 26.81 2.85 17.15
C GLU A 251 28.25 2.74 16.64
N LYS A 252 29.24 2.76 17.54
CA LYS A 252 30.66 2.61 17.18
C LYS A 252 31.02 1.12 17.04
N PHE A 253 31.78 0.78 16.00
CA PHE A 253 32.42 -0.53 15.85
C PHE A 253 33.90 -0.40 15.43
N SER A 254 34.65 -1.49 15.53
CA SER A 254 36.07 -1.56 15.19
C SER A 254 36.26 -2.20 13.81
N TYR A 255 36.54 -1.38 12.79
CA TYR A 255 36.82 -1.83 11.43
C TYR A 255 38.31 -2.13 11.25
N SER A 256 38.64 -3.27 10.64
CA SER A 256 39.99 -3.83 10.49
C SER A 256 40.91 -3.08 9.52
N GLY A 257 40.36 -2.11 8.77
CA GLY A 257 41.08 -1.36 7.74
C GLY A 257 40.87 -1.83 6.31
N CYS A 258 40.28 -3.01 6.08
CA CYS A 258 39.96 -3.47 4.73
C CYS A 258 38.69 -4.34 4.66
N GLY A 259 38.18 -4.52 3.44
CA GLY A 259 36.94 -5.25 3.18
C GLY A 259 35.72 -4.59 3.82
N GLY A 260 34.84 -5.41 4.37
CA GLY A 260 33.63 -4.96 5.05
C GLY A 260 32.51 -4.55 4.09
N ASN A 261 31.60 -3.69 4.56
CA ASN A 261 30.43 -3.27 3.79
C ASN A 261 30.15 -1.77 3.95
N SER A 262 29.05 -1.31 3.35
CA SER A 262 28.72 0.12 3.26
C SER A 262 28.12 0.69 4.54
N ASN A 263 27.69 -0.13 5.51
CA ASN A 263 27.22 0.35 6.82
C ASN A 263 28.40 0.75 7.71
N ARG A 264 29.23 1.65 7.19
CA ARG A 264 30.49 2.08 7.79
C ARG A 264 30.69 3.55 7.47
N PHE A 265 30.59 4.36 8.50
CA PHE A 265 30.65 5.81 8.43
C PHE A 265 31.80 6.34 9.26
N ASP A 266 32.43 7.41 8.80
CA ASP A 266 33.54 8.05 9.52
C ASP A 266 33.05 8.76 10.79
N THR A 267 31.84 9.33 10.74
CA THR A 267 31.28 10.12 11.86
C THR A 267 29.86 9.67 12.20
N LYS A 268 29.46 9.90 13.47
CA LYS A 268 28.09 9.70 13.94
C LYS A 268 27.10 10.44 13.04
N ARG A 269 27.38 11.74 12.79
CA ARG A 269 26.55 12.61 11.95
C ARG A 269 26.36 12.06 10.53
N SER A 270 27.40 11.50 9.91
CA SER A 270 27.27 10.89 8.57
C SER A 270 26.41 9.62 8.58
N CYS A 271 26.51 8.80 9.62
CA CYS A 271 25.64 7.63 9.81
C CYS A 271 24.18 8.07 10.04
N GLU A 272 23.97 9.02 10.94
CA GLU A 272 22.66 9.54 11.32
C GLU A 272 21.94 10.15 10.11
N LYS A 273 22.65 11.01 9.36
CA LYS A 273 22.14 11.62 8.13
C LYS A 273 21.76 10.58 7.08
N ARG A 274 22.47 9.46 7.00
CA ARG A 274 22.23 8.41 6.00
C ARG A 274 21.15 7.43 6.42
N CYS A 275 20.99 7.14 7.72
CA CYS A 275 20.26 5.97 8.20
C CYS A 275 19.10 6.25 9.17
N LEU A 276 19.07 7.41 9.85
CA LEU A 276 18.00 7.67 10.82
C LEU A 276 16.67 8.12 10.21
N TRP A 277 16.64 8.51 8.93
CA TRP A 277 15.41 9.01 8.33
C TRP A 277 14.34 7.92 8.14
N ILE A 278 14.74 6.66 7.93
CA ILE A 278 13.78 5.54 7.79
C ILE A 278 13.04 5.29 9.11
N ILE A 279 13.72 5.43 10.25
CA ILE A 279 13.10 5.30 11.57
C ILE A 279 12.30 6.56 11.90
N ALA A 280 12.85 7.75 11.62
CA ALA A 280 12.18 9.03 11.83
C ALA A 280 10.82 9.08 11.13
N CYS A 281 10.74 8.70 9.86
CA CYS A 281 9.50 8.73 9.10
C CYS A 281 8.45 7.71 9.60
N ASN A 282 8.85 6.69 10.37
CA ASN A 282 7.92 5.71 10.95
C ASN A 282 7.43 6.09 12.37
N GLN A 283 8.00 7.14 12.98
CA GLN A 283 7.55 7.64 14.29
C GLN A 283 6.27 8.48 14.12
N LYS A 284 5.39 8.52 15.12
CA LYS A 284 4.25 9.46 15.12
C LYS A 284 4.74 10.90 15.33
N MET A 285 3.93 11.92 15.01
CA MET A 285 4.25 13.29 15.46
C MET A 285 4.31 13.34 17.00
N ASP A 286 5.26 14.10 17.53
CA ASP A 286 5.44 14.30 18.97
C ASP A 286 5.58 15.81 19.27
N PRO A 287 4.51 16.46 19.78
CA PRO A 287 4.56 17.87 20.16
C PRO A 287 5.57 18.18 21.27
N GLY A 288 5.99 17.20 22.08
CA GLY A 288 6.79 17.43 23.27
C GLY A 288 6.03 18.16 24.40
N PRO A 289 6.64 18.31 25.58
CA PRO A 289 5.96 18.86 26.76
C PRO A 289 5.94 20.39 26.84
N CYS A 290 6.74 21.08 26.03
CA CYS A 290 6.78 22.54 26.01
C CYS A 290 5.55 23.14 25.31
N ARG A 291 5.24 24.42 25.57
CA ARG A 291 4.02 25.09 25.09
C ARG A 291 4.26 26.13 23.99
N GLY A 292 5.42 26.08 23.33
CA GLY A 292 5.68 26.88 22.15
C GLY A 292 4.79 26.46 20.97
N LEU A 293 4.62 27.38 20.01
CA LEU A 293 3.77 27.16 18.83
C LEU A 293 4.62 27.13 17.57
N PHE A 294 5.44 26.10 17.41
CA PHE A 294 6.30 25.95 16.24
C PHE A 294 5.64 25.04 15.21
N ARG A 295 5.15 25.60 14.10
CA ARG A 295 4.66 24.76 12.98
C ARG A 295 5.83 23.98 12.38
N LYS A 296 5.70 22.66 12.38
CA LYS A 296 6.66 21.71 11.80
C LYS A 296 5.93 20.77 10.87
N TRP A 297 6.68 20.13 9.98
CA TRP A 297 6.21 19.07 9.12
C TRP A 297 6.58 17.71 9.71
N TYR A 298 5.73 16.70 9.55
CA TYR A 298 6.01 15.31 9.87
C TYR A 298 5.45 14.43 8.78
N PHE A 299 6.00 13.24 8.60
CA PHE A 299 5.43 12.25 7.70
C PHE A 299 4.34 11.47 8.43
N ASN A 300 3.09 11.68 8.01
CA ASN A 300 1.97 10.88 8.45
C ASN A 300 1.94 9.58 7.65
N ARG A 301 2.22 8.46 8.33
CA ARG A 301 2.25 7.13 7.71
C ARG A 301 0.84 6.64 7.35
N ASP A 302 -0.19 7.12 8.03
CA ASP A 302 -1.58 6.71 7.81
C ASP A 302 -2.10 7.34 6.50
N THR A 303 -1.78 8.62 6.26
CA THR A 303 -2.15 9.33 5.02
C THR A 303 -1.08 9.26 3.93
N LYS A 304 0.11 8.73 4.24
CA LYS A 304 1.31 8.71 3.38
C LYS A 304 1.72 10.12 2.91
N LYS A 305 1.37 11.16 3.67
CA LYS A 305 1.64 12.55 3.31
C LYS A 305 2.52 13.21 4.36
N CYS A 306 3.26 14.23 3.92
CA CYS A 306 3.88 15.16 4.84
C CYS A 306 2.83 16.17 5.27
N GLU A 307 2.54 16.21 6.56
CA GLU A 307 1.52 17.06 7.17
C GLU A 307 2.15 17.98 8.20
N THR A 308 1.44 19.04 8.59
CA THR A 308 1.92 19.95 9.62
C THR A 308 1.41 19.57 11.00
N PHE A 309 2.23 19.76 12.02
CA PHE A 309 1.84 19.71 13.42
C PHE A 309 2.44 20.88 14.20
N VAL A 310 1.92 21.11 15.42
CA VAL A 310 2.45 22.13 16.33
C VAL A 310 3.42 21.47 17.30
N TYR A 311 4.69 21.84 17.20
CA TYR A 311 5.74 21.43 18.12
C TYR A 311 5.88 22.45 19.26
N GLY A 312 5.96 21.93 20.48
CA GLY A 312 6.06 22.65 21.73
C GLY A 312 7.39 23.38 21.96
N GLY A 313 8.45 23.01 21.24
CA GLY A 313 9.76 23.66 21.32
C GLY A 313 10.81 22.95 22.17
N CYS A 314 10.48 21.81 22.78
CA CYS A 314 11.47 20.96 23.45
C CYS A 314 11.09 19.48 23.37
N GLN A 315 12.09 18.60 23.52
CA GLN A 315 11.95 17.15 23.34
C GLN A 315 11.38 16.81 21.95
N GLY A 316 10.41 15.89 21.86
CA GLY A 316 9.91 15.41 20.58
C GLY A 316 10.72 14.24 20.03
N ASN A 317 10.43 13.88 18.79
CA ASN A 317 11.14 12.84 18.06
C ASN A 317 11.66 13.33 16.70
N MET A 318 12.21 12.40 15.90
CA MET A 318 12.89 12.74 14.66
C MET A 318 11.93 12.92 13.48
N ASN A 319 10.65 12.60 13.61
CA ASN A 319 9.62 12.89 12.60
C ASN A 319 9.20 14.36 12.63
N GLN A 320 10.18 15.26 12.49
CA GLN A 320 9.97 16.69 12.61
C GLN A 320 10.89 17.43 11.63
N PHE A 321 10.29 18.14 10.68
CA PHE A 321 10.97 18.83 9.60
C PHE A 321 10.56 20.30 9.55
N ASN A 322 11.48 21.15 9.12
CA ASN A 322 11.20 22.59 8.99
C ASN A 322 10.46 22.92 7.69
N LYS A 323 10.57 22.05 6.67
CA LYS A 323 10.00 22.26 5.34
C LYS A 323 9.30 21.00 4.85
N GLU A 324 8.19 21.16 4.13
CA GLU A 324 7.47 20.07 3.48
C GLU A 324 8.37 19.30 2.51
N SER A 325 9.14 20.01 1.67
CA SER A 325 10.04 19.40 0.70
C SER A 325 11.14 18.54 1.36
N GLU A 326 11.58 18.92 2.56
CA GLU A 326 12.53 18.12 3.34
C GLU A 326 11.89 16.82 3.83
N CYS A 327 10.66 16.92 4.35
CA CYS A 327 9.87 15.76 4.74
C CYS A 327 9.62 14.82 3.54
N LYS A 328 9.14 15.35 2.41
CA LYS A 328 8.84 14.57 1.21
C LYS A 328 10.08 13.83 0.70
N ARG A 329 11.19 14.55 0.52
CA ARG A 329 12.46 13.98 0.05
C ARG A 329 13.01 12.89 1.00
N LYS A 330 12.75 13.01 2.31
CA LYS A 330 13.24 12.04 3.30
C LYS A 330 12.29 10.87 3.52
N CYS A 331 10.97 11.05 3.40
CA CYS A 331 9.99 10.06 3.86
C CYS A 331 9.12 9.46 2.76
N ILE A 332 9.01 10.13 1.62
CA ILE A 332 8.28 9.62 0.46
C ILE A 332 9.30 8.96 -0.46
N ARG A 333 9.18 7.64 -0.66
CA ARG A 333 9.89 6.95 -1.73
C ARG A 333 9.30 7.42 -3.06
N HIS A 334 10.13 8.00 -3.91
CA HIS A 334 9.81 8.06 -5.33
C HIS A 334 10.14 6.67 -5.88
N ASP A 335 9.11 5.87 -6.13
CA ASP A 335 9.24 4.69 -6.98
C ASP A 335 9.43 5.18 -8.42
N ASN A 336 10.62 5.69 -8.73
CA ASN A 336 11.07 5.98 -10.07
C ASN A 336 12.39 5.22 -10.29
N GLU A 337 12.27 4.15 -11.07
CA GLU A 337 13.20 3.76 -12.13
C GLU A 337 14.67 3.50 -11.73
N ASP A 338 14.99 2.23 -11.46
CA ASP A 338 16.19 1.63 -12.06
C ASP A 338 15.74 1.01 -13.39
N GLN A 339 15.89 1.81 -14.46
CA GLN A 339 16.00 1.35 -15.84
C GLN A 339 17.48 1.29 -16.22
#